data_AF-A0A177MVI9-F1
#
_entry.id   AF-A0A177MVI9-F1
#
_cell.length_a   1.000
_cell.length_b   1.000
_cell.length_c   1.000
_cell.angle_alpha   90.00
_cell.angle_beta   90.00
_cell.angle_gamma   90.00
#
_symmetry.space_group_name_H-M   'P 1'
#
loop_
_entity.id
_entity.type
_entity.pdbx_description
1 polymer ?
#
loop_
_entity_poly.entity_id
_entity_poly.type
_entity_poly.pdbx_seq_one_letter_code
_entity_poly.pdbx_strand_id
1 'polypeptide(L)'
;MQEIIMDTNVLFAGLYSANGASFKLLELLAGGQLQTAISTPLLFEYEDVLKRNRSMLQLTDAEIDIVLDNLCGFSRHQKVYFLWRPYLPDPKDDLVLELAVAARVNTIITHNLKDFTRIEKFGVEAITPKTLLERLP
;
A
#
# COMPACT_ATOMS: atom_id res chain seq x y z
N MET A 1 -11.06 11.76 7.63
CA MET A 1 -10.81 10.34 7.32
C MET A 1 -9.32 10.19 7.11
N GLN A 2 -8.68 9.18 7.71
CA GLN A 2 -7.23 9.02 7.58
C GLN A 2 -6.91 8.39 6.22
N GLU A 3 -6.09 9.08 5.42
CA GLU A 3 -5.60 8.57 4.14
C GLU A 3 -4.18 8.02 4.35
N ILE A 4 -3.92 6.85 3.78
CA ILE A 4 -2.64 6.15 3.88
C ILE A 4 -2.18 5.70 2.49
N ILE A 5 -0.89 5.42 2.32
CA ILE A 5 -0.38 4.64 1.20
C ILE A 5 0.04 3.28 1.72
N MET A 6 -0.47 2.23 1.10
CA MET A 6 -0.14 0.86 1.48
C MET A 6 1.04 0.36 0.65
N ASP A 7 2.07 -0.16 1.31
CA ASP A 7 3.13 -0.90 0.64
C ASP A 7 2.61 -2.28 0.18
N THR A 8 3.20 -2.84 -0.87
CA THR A 8 2.82 -4.12 -1.48
C THR A 8 2.89 -5.28 -0.50
N ASN A 9 3.88 -5.26 0.42
CA ASN A 9 3.98 -6.29 1.46
C ASN A 9 2.80 -6.29 2.44
N VAL A 10 2.13 -5.14 2.65
CA VAL A 10 0.98 -5.03 3.54
C VAL A 10 -0.26 -5.60 2.86
N LEU A 11 -0.48 -5.26 1.58
CA LEU A 11 -1.58 -5.83 0.80
C LEU A 11 -1.45 -7.37 0.75
N PHE A 12 -0.26 -7.87 0.39
CA PHE A 12 0.01 -9.31 0.38
C PHE A 12 -0.26 -9.96 1.74
N ALA A 13 0.28 -9.40 2.83
CA ALA A 13 0.09 -9.94 4.17
C ALA A 13 -1.38 -9.93 4.61
N GLY A 14 -2.15 -8.91 4.21
CA GLY A 14 -3.58 -8.83 4.50
C GLY A 14 -4.38 -9.91 3.79
N LEU A 15 -4.04 -10.23 2.54
CA LEU A 15 -4.69 -11.32 1.80
C LEU A 15 -4.22 -12.70 2.25
N TYR A 16 -2.97 -12.82 2.71
CA TYR A 16 -2.39 -14.08 3.16
C TYR A 16 -2.94 -14.57 4.51
N SER A 17 -3.30 -13.66 5.43
CA SER A 17 -3.76 -14.05 6.77
C SER A 17 -4.82 -13.12 7.36
N ALA A 18 -5.98 -13.69 7.72
CA ALA A 18 -7.09 -12.98 8.34
C ALA A 18 -6.86 -12.56 9.81
N ASN A 19 -5.78 -13.04 10.45
CA ASN A 19 -5.52 -12.76 11.87
C ASN A 19 -4.57 -11.57 12.10
N GLY A 20 -4.04 -10.98 11.03
CA GLY A 20 -3.01 -9.95 11.09
C GLY A 20 -3.54 -8.52 11.08
N ALA A 21 -2.72 -7.58 11.55
CA ALA A 21 -3.01 -6.15 11.46
C ALA A 21 -3.24 -5.68 10.02
N SER A 22 -2.52 -6.24 9.04
CA SER A 22 -2.74 -5.93 7.62
C SER A 22 -4.16 -6.26 7.14
N PHE A 23 -4.70 -7.42 7.52
CA PHE A 23 -6.07 -7.80 7.16
C PHE A 23 -7.06 -6.82 7.77
N LYS A 24 -6.83 -6.39 9.02
CA LYS A 24 -7.69 -5.39 9.65
C LYS A 24 -7.69 -4.06 8.89
N LEU A 25 -6.56 -3.64 8.32
CA LEU A 25 -6.51 -2.46 7.46
C LEU A 25 -7.34 -2.63 6.18
N LEU A 26 -7.31 -3.83 5.56
CA LEU A 26 -8.15 -4.12 4.41
C LEU A 26 -9.64 -4.05 4.75
N GLU A 27 -10.06 -4.56 5.91
CA GLU A 27 -11.45 -4.41 6.38
C GLU A 27 -11.85 -2.94 6.57
N LEU A 28 -10.97 -2.13 7.16
CA LEU A 28 -11.22 -0.71 7.39
C LEU A 28 -11.24 0.11 6.09
N LEU A 29 -10.45 -0.30 5.08
CA LEU A 29 -10.52 0.28 3.73
C LEU A 29 -11.85 -0.08 3.05
N ALA A 30 -12.22 -1.37 3.08
CA ALA A 30 -13.48 -1.83 2.48
C ALA A 30 -14.73 -1.25 3.16
N GLY A 31 -14.68 -1.00 4.46
CA GLY A 31 -15.76 -0.35 5.21
C GLY A 31 -15.76 1.18 5.16
N GLY A 32 -14.79 1.79 4.46
CA GLY A 32 -14.70 3.25 4.31
C GLY A 32 -14.26 4.01 5.56
N GLN A 33 -13.69 3.33 6.55
CA GLN A 33 -13.07 3.98 7.72
C GLN A 33 -11.64 4.49 7.42
N LEU A 34 -10.98 3.89 6.43
CA LEU A 34 -9.70 4.34 5.87
C LEU A 34 -9.84 4.68 4.39
N GLN A 35 -8.98 5.58 3.90
CA GLN A 35 -8.81 5.84 2.48
C GLN A 35 -7.37 5.54 2.06
N THR A 36 -7.20 5.23 0.78
CA THR A 36 -5.88 5.11 0.16
C THR A 36 -5.87 5.78 -1.20
N ALA A 37 -4.69 6.14 -1.67
CA ALA A 37 -4.48 6.48 -3.07
C ALA A 37 -3.88 5.29 -3.83
N ILE A 38 -4.10 5.26 -5.14
CA ILE A 38 -3.50 4.29 -6.05
C ILE A 38 -2.94 5.03 -7.27
N SER A 39 -1.79 4.58 -7.76
CA SER A 39 -1.22 5.00 -9.04
C SER A 39 -1.13 3.80 -9.98
N THR A 40 -1.04 4.06 -11.29
CA THR A 40 -0.86 3.00 -12.29
C THR A 40 0.37 2.12 -12.00
N PRO A 41 1.56 2.66 -11.67
CA PRO A 41 2.71 1.83 -11.33
C PRO A 41 2.50 0.94 -10.10
N LEU A 42 1.88 1.48 -9.03
CA LEU A 42 1.63 0.70 -7.81
C LEU A 42 0.59 -0.39 -8.03
N LEU A 43 -0.45 -0.12 -8.84
CA LEU A 43 -1.43 -1.13 -9.21
C LEU A 43 -0.79 -2.32 -9.96
N PHE A 44 0.12 -2.05 -10.90
CA PHE A 44 0.85 -3.12 -11.60
C PHE A 44 1.82 -3.87 -10.70
N GLU A 45 2.45 -3.19 -9.73
CA GLU A 45 3.29 -3.87 -8.72
C GLU A 45 2.44 -4.82 -7.86
N TYR A 46 1.25 -4.38 -7.44
CA TYR A 46 0.31 -5.26 -6.74
C TYR A 46 -0.09 -6.45 -7.59
N GLU A 47 -0.46 -6.22 -8.85
CA GLU A 47 -0.83 -7.30 -9.77
C GLU A 47 0.30 -8.32 -9.93
N ASP A 48 1.54 -7.89 -10.21
CA ASP A 48 2.70 -8.79 -10.35
C ASP A 48 2.91 -9.61 -9.08
N VAL A 49 2.94 -8.94 -7.92
CA VAL A 49 3.22 -9.62 -6.64
C VAL A 49 2.12 -10.60 -6.27
N LEU A 50 0.84 -10.24 -6.43
CA LEU A 50 -0.27 -11.13 -6.10
C LEU A 50 -0.33 -12.32 -7.06
N LYS A 51 -0.24 -12.09 -8.38
CA LYS A 51 -0.31 -13.18 -9.38
C LYS A 51 0.88 -14.13 -9.28
N ARG A 52 2.09 -13.62 -9.01
CA ARG A 52 3.28 -14.46 -8.77
C ARG A 52 3.13 -15.38 -7.55
N ASN A 53 2.38 -14.94 -6.54
CA ASN A 53 2.20 -15.67 -5.27
C ASN A 53 0.79 -16.26 -5.11
N ARG A 54 0.00 -16.36 -6.18
CA ARG A 54 -1.40 -16.83 -6.15
C ARG A 54 -1.60 -18.16 -5.44
N SER A 55 -0.66 -19.10 -5.58
CA SER A 55 -0.70 -20.41 -4.93
C SER A 55 -0.54 -20.31 -3.41
N MET A 56 0.25 -19.36 -2.90
CA MET A 56 0.39 -19.11 -1.46
C MET A 56 -0.86 -18.43 -0.90
N LEU A 57 -1.46 -17.53 -1.68
CA LEU A 57 -2.70 -16.84 -1.32
C LEU A 57 -3.94 -17.73 -1.45
N GLN A 58 -3.83 -18.88 -2.12
CA GLN A 58 -4.94 -19.75 -2.48
C GLN A 58 -6.04 -19.01 -3.26
N LEU A 59 -5.61 -18.09 -4.14
CA LEU A 59 -6.48 -17.33 -5.03
C LEU A 59 -6.20 -17.68 -6.49
N THR A 60 -7.22 -17.58 -7.31
CA THR A 60 -7.13 -17.61 -8.76
C THR A 60 -6.78 -16.21 -9.30
N ASP A 61 -6.30 -16.15 -10.55
CA ASP A 61 -6.02 -14.85 -11.20
C ASP A 61 -7.29 -13.99 -11.28
N ALA A 62 -8.45 -14.60 -11.51
CA ALA A 62 -9.73 -13.90 -11.57
C ALA A 62 -10.14 -13.30 -10.20
N GLU A 63 -9.88 -14.02 -9.10
CA GLU A 63 -10.12 -13.49 -7.74
C GLU A 63 -9.14 -12.37 -7.41
N ILE A 64 -7.88 -12.46 -7.85
CA ILE A 64 -6.90 -11.38 -7.73
C ILE A 64 -7.37 -10.14 -8.49
N ASP A 65 -7.85 -10.30 -9.73
CA ASP A 65 -8.39 -9.19 -10.53
C ASP A 65 -9.57 -8.51 -9.80
N ILE A 66 -10.49 -9.28 -9.20
CA ILE A 66 -11.58 -8.74 -8.37
C ILE A 66 -11.06 -7.96 -7.16
N VAL A 67 -10.02 -8.46 -6.49
CA VAL A 67 -9.40 -7.74 -5.35
C VAL A 67 -8.81 -6.40 -5.81
N LEU A 68 -8.12 -6.38 -6.94
CA LEU A 68 -7.51 -5.17 -7.50
C LEU A 68 -8.56 -4.17 -7.97
N ASP A 69 -9.64 -4.64 -8.60
CA ASP A 69 -10.78 -3.81 -9.00
C ASP A 69 -11.46 -3.15 -7.80
N ASN A 70 -11.71 -3.93 -6.74
CA ASN A 70 -12.26 -3.41 -5.48
C ASN A 70 -11.32 -2.38 -4.85
N LEU A 71 -10.02 -2.66 -4.80
CA LEU A 71 -9.03 -1.72 -4.29
C LEU A 71 -9.05 -0.42 -5.10
N CYS A 72 -9.14 -0.50 -6.43
CA CYS A 72 -9.29 0.67 -7.29
C CYS A 72 -10.58 1.44 -7.03
N GLY A 73 -11.68 0.74 -6.72
CA GLY A 73 -12.97 1.33 -6.35
C GLY A 73 -12.94 2.07 -5.00
N PHE A 74 -12.13 1.60 -4.05
CA PHE A 74 -11.95 2.23 -2.73
C PHE A 74 -10.88 3.33 -2.72
N SER A 75 -10.09 3.45 -3.79
CA SER A 75 -8.91 4.32 -3.84
C SER A 75 -9.16 5.62 -4.58
N ARG A 76 -8.49 6.68 -4.12
CA ARG A 76 -8.29 7.89 -4.92
C ARG A 76 -7.24 7.65 -6.00
N HIS A 77 -7.56 7.93 -7.26
CA HIS A 77 -6.59 7.72 -8.35
C HIS A 77 -5.65 8.92 -8.45
N GLN A 78 -4.35 8.67 -8.31
CA GLN A 78 -3.32 9.71 -8.34
C GLN A 78 -2.34 9.44 -9.48
N LYS A 79 -2.23 10.40 -10.39
CA LYS A 79 -1.17 10.42 -11.39
C LYS A 79 0.14 10.89 -10.74
N VAL A 80 1.21 10.15 -11.00
CA VAL A 80 2.56 10.46 -10.53
C VAL A 80 3.35 10.97 -11.73
N TYR A 81 3.92 12.18 -11.62
CA TYR A 81 4.64 12.85 -12.71
C TYR A 81 6.14 13.01 -12.43
N PHE A 82 6.59 12.61 -11.24
CA PHE A 82 7.98 12.77 -10.82
C PHE A 82 8.75 11.49 -11.09
N LEU A 83 9.98 11.62 -11.58
CA LEU A 83 10.88 10.51 -11.92
C LEU A 83 12.24 10.74 -11.24
N TRP A 84 12.27 10.93 -9.92
CA TRP A 84 13.52 11.15 -9.17
C TRP A 84 14.17 9.86 -8.67
N ARG A 85 13.77 8.70 -9.18
CA ARG A 85 14.34 7.41 -8.80
C ARG A 85 15.82 7.30 -9.24
N PRO A 86 16.68 6.61 -8.48
CA PRO A 86 16.40 6.03 -7.17
C PRO A 86 16.58 7.04 -6.02
N TYR A 87 15.71 7.00 -5.00
CA TYR A 87 15.89 7.73 -3.75
C TYR A 87 16.05 6.78 -2.55
N LEU A 88 15.18 5.77 -2.46
CA LEU A 88 15.21 4.79 -1.38
C LEU A 88 16.31 3.73 -1.55
N PRO A 89 16.74 3.06 -0.46
CA PRO A 89 17.66 1.93 -0.51
C PRO A 89 17.20 0.80 -1.44
N ASP A 90 15.91 0.48 -1.45
CA ASP A 90 15.29 -0.36 -2.48
C ASP A 90 14.58 0.54 -3.52
N PRO A 91 15.09 0.63 -4.76
CA PRO A 91 14.48 1.42 -5.82
C PRO A 91 13.05 1.00 -6.19
N LYS A 92 12.61 -0.21 -5.81
CA LYS A 92 11.23 -0.64 -6.04
C LYS A 92 10.26 0.10 -5.14
N ASP A 93 10.67 0.47 -3.92
CA ASP A 93 9.82 1.17 -2.96
C ASP A 93 9.61 2.64 -3.32
N ASP A 94 10.43 3.20 -4.22
CA ASP A 94 10.30 4.58 -4.67
C ASP A 94 8.91 4.86 -5.27
N LEU A 95 8.27 3.87 -5.89
CA LEU A 95 6.92 4.04 -6.43
C LEU A 95 5.86 4.30 -5.34
N VAL A 96 6.08 3.75 -4.14
CA VAL A 96 5.21 3.93 -2.96
C VAL A 96 5.43 5.34 -2.41
N LEU A 97 6.69 5.76 -2.28
CA LEU A 97 7.05 7.10 -1.81
C LEU A 97 6.58 8.19 -2.79
N GLU A 98 6.80 8.01 -4.08
CA GLU A 98 6.34 8.95 -5.11
C GLU A 98 4.83 9.13 -5.09
N LEU A 99 4.08 8.04 -4.90
CA LEU A 99 2.63 8.12 -4.73
C LEU A 99 2.26 8.92 -3.48
N ALA A 100 2.90 8.65 -2.33
CA ALA A 100 2.67 9.41 -1.10
C ALA A 100 2.88 10.91 -1.32
N VAL A 101 3.98 11.29 -1.98
CA VAL A 101 4.31 12.69 -2.28
C VAL A 101 3.32 13.30 -3.27
N ALA A 102 3.03 12.62 -4.38
CA ALA A 102 2.10 13.12 -5.40
C ALA A 102 0.67 13.26 -4.87
N ALA A 103 0.23 12.31 -4.03
CA ALA A 103 -1.09 12.32 -3.41
C ALA A 103 -1.20 13.28 -2.22
N ARG A 104 -0.07 13.79 -1.69
CA ARG A 104 0.01 14.54 -0.42
C ARG A 104 -0.50 13.73 0.77
N VAL A 105 -0.11 12.46 0.80
CA VAL A 105 -0.41 11.53 1.88
C VAL A 105 0.85 11.36 2.71
N ASN A 106 0.75 11.69 4.00
CA ASN A 106 1.92 11.78 4.89
C ASN A 106 2.27 10.46 5.57
N THR A 107 1.53 9.38 5.30
CA THR A 107 1.70 8.11 6.00
C THR A 107 1.77 6.94 5.01
N ILE A 108 2.91 6.26 5.01
CA ILE A 108 3.12 4.98 4.33
C ILE A 108 2.99 3.86 5.36
N ILE A 109 2.25 2.81 5.02
CA ILE A 109 2.12 1.61 5.83
C ILE A 109 2.97 0.52 5.21
N THR A 110 3.95 0.01 5.97
CA THR A 110 4.89 -1.03 5.53
C THR A 110 5.31 -1.92 6.69
N HIS A 111 5.68 -3.16 6.41
CA HIS A 111 6.41 -4.00 7.37
C HIS A 111 7.91 -3.73 7.37
N ASN A 112 8.45 -3.11 6.31
CA ASN A 112 9.88 -2.93 6.10
C ASN A 112 10.35 -1.48 6.35
N LEU A 113 10.21 -0.99 7.58
CA LEU A 113 10.55 0.40 7.93
C LEU A 113 11.97 0.84 7.52
N LYS A 114 12.92 -0.10 7.51
CA LYS A 114 14.32 0.15 7.10
C LYS A 114 14.47 0.52 5.62
N ASP A 115 13.50 0.19 4.78
CA ASP A 115 13.54 0.49 3.34
C ASP A 115 13.02 1.91 3.07
N PHE A 116 12.35 2.53 4.05
CA PHE A 116 11.81 3.89 3.97
C PHE A 116 12.60 4.88 4.85
N THR A 117 13.92 4.94 4.67
CA THR A 117 14.75 5.92 5.40
C THR A 117 14.76 7.30 4.72
N ARG A 118 14.93 8.36 5.51
CA ARG A 118 15.10 9.76 5.05
C ARG A 118 13.87 10.39 4.38
N ILE A 119 12.74 9.71 4.38
CA ILE A 119 11.49 10.16 3.75
C ILE A 119 10.84 11.35 4.49
N GLU A 120 11.27 11.65 5.71
CA GLU A 120 10.81 12.82 6.47
C GLU A 120 11.09 14.14 5.74
N LYS A 121 12.09 14.17 4.84
CA LYS A 121 12.37 15.32 3.96
C LYS A 121 11.23 15.65 3.01
N PHE A 122 10.38 14.66 2.71
CA PHE A 122 9.17 14.84 1.91
C PHE A 122 7.91 15.08 2.76
N GLY A 123 8.05 15.16 4.09
CA GLY A 123 6.92 15.25 5.02
C GLY A 123 6.12 13.95 5.17
N VAL A 124 6.73 12.81 4.85
CA VAL A 124 6.12 11.48 4.92
C VAL A 124 6.75 10.68 6.07
N GLU A 125 5.94 9.90 6.78
CA GLU A 125 6.33 8.93 7.80
C GLU A 125 5.97 7.51 7.32
N ALA A 126 6.83 6.54 7.58
CA ALA A 126 6.52 5.12 7.41
C ALA A 126 6.23 4.49 8.77
N ILE A 127 5.11 3.77 8.88
CA ILE A 127 4.70 3.07 10.12
C ILE A 127 4.21 1.66 9.81
N THR A 128 4.16 0.81 10.84
CA THR A 128 3.62 -0.56 10.67
C THR A 128 2.09 -0.57 10.70
N PRO A 129 1.43 -1.61 10.15
CA PRO A 129 -0.01 -1.78 10.29
C PRO A 129 -0.49 -1.76 11.74
N LYS A 130 0.26 -2.38 12.65
CA LYS A 130 -0.06 -2.40 14.08
C LYS A 130 -0.04 -0.99 14.67
N THR A 131 0.99 -0.21 14.38
CA THR A 131 1.12 1.18 14.84
C THR A 131 -0.03 2.05 14.34
N LEU A 132 -0.48 1.84 13.09
CA LEU A 132 -1.65 2.55 12.58
C LEU A 132 -2.92 2.20 13.39
N LEU A 133 -3.17 0.91 13.63
CA LEU A 133 -4.34 0.48 14.41
C LEU A 133 -4.34 1.05 15.84
N GLU A 134 -3.19 1.18 16.48
CA GLU A 134 -3.04 1.80 17.80
C GLU A 134 -3.29 3.31 17.79
N ARG A 135 -3.13 3.98 16.63
CA ARG A 135 -3.40 5.42 16.45
C ARG A 135 -4.87 5.70 16.10
N LEU A 136 -5.63 4.71 15.66
CA LEU A 136 -7.04 4.87 15.35
C LEU A 136 -7.85 4.99 16.66
N PRO A 137 -8.82 5.92 16.73
CA PRO A 137 -9.65 6.14 17.92
C PRO A 137 -10.64 5.00 18.18
#